data_AF-A0A8S3EKK8-F1
#
_entry.id   AF-A0A8S3EKK8-F1
#
_cell.length_a   1.000
_cell.length_b   1.000
_cell.length_c   1.000
_cell.angle_alpha   90.00
_cell.angle_beta   90.00
_cell.angle_gamma   90.00
#
_symmetry.space_group_name_H-M   'P 1'
#
loop_
_entity.id
_entity.type
_entity.pdbx_description
1 polymer ?
#
loop_
_entity_poly.entity_id
_entity_poly.type
_entity_poly.pdbx_seq_one_letter_code
_entity_poly.pdbx_strand_id
1 'polypeptide(L)'
;MARMKYLHIIVIITFTKYKKDTVPPSAGWEKNERQRLGSRQVNLSTSMNPVHLAETAVGLNLKLMKWRLAPEIDLESLETMRCLLLGAGTLGCNVARCLMAWGVKHITFVDNSRISYSNPVRQTLFTFQDSCENRPKAQAAADALKAIYPGIKSTGYDLTIPMPGHAVGESTIEKVKEDVNFLHDLIRQHDVLFLLTDSRESRWLPTVIGAAEQK
;
A
#
# COMPACT_ATOMS: atom_id res chain seq x y z
N MET A 1 55.39 75.11 24.92
CA MET A 1 54.27 74.34 25.53
C MET A 1 52.96 74.84 24.95
N ALA A 2 52.44 74.19 23.91
CA ALA A 2 51.15 74.52 23.30
C ALA A 2 50.21 73.32 23.48
N ARG A 3 49.14 73.48 24.26
CA ARG A 3 48.11 72.45 24.45
C ARG A 3 47.06 72.58 23.34
N MET A 4 47.06 71.63 22.41
CA MET A 4 46.03 71.44 21.39
C MET A 4 44.72 71.03 22.07
N LYS A 5 43.69 71.89 22.01
CA LYS A 5 42.34 71.55 22.46
C LYS A 5 41.61 70.84 21.31
N TYR A 6 41.33 69.56 21.50
CA TYR A 6 40.46 68.79 20.60
C TYR A 6 39.01 69.23 20.82
N LEU A 7 38.35 69.65 19.75
CA LEU A 7 36.91 69.92 19.75
C LEU A 7 36.19 68.58 19.47
N HIS A 8 35.55 67.98 20.48
CA HIS A 8 34.65 66.86 20.26
C HIS A 8 33.30 67.38 19.78
N ILE A 9 32.97 67.13 18.52
CA ILE A 9 31.62 67.38 17.99
C ILE A 9 30.75 66.17 18.38
N ILE A 10 29.82 66.37 19.30
CA ILE A 10 28.79 65.39 19.63
C ILE A 10 27.61 65.66 18.67
N VAL A 11 27.36 64.75 17.73
CA VAL A 11 26.16 64.78 16.90
C VAL A 11 25.04 64.09 17.66
N ILE A 12 24.12 64.86 18.21
CA ILE A 12 22.90 64.33 18.82
C ILE A 12 21.91 64.03 17.69
N ILE A 13 21.72 62.76 17.35
CA ILE A 13 20.69 62.32 16.40
C ILE A 13 19.38 62.19 17.19
N THR A 14 18.52 63.19 17.07
CA THR A 14 17.15 63.14 17.58
C THR A 14 16.26 62.42 16.57
N PHE A 15 15.90 61.16 16.84
CA PHE A 15 14.86 60.48 16.08
C PHE A 15 13.52 61.15 16.37
N THR A 16 12.88 61.71 15.35
CA THR A 16 11.51 62.22 15.44
C THR A 16 10.59 61.08 15.84
N LYS A 17 9.86 61.25 16.95
CA LYS A 17 8.81 60.32 17.38
C LYS A 17 7.88 60.03 16.21
N TYR A 18 7.70 58.73 15.95
CA TYR A 18 6.87 58.19 14.87
C TYR A 18 5.45 58.79 14.93
N LYS A 19 5.07 59.60 13.92
CA LYS A 19 3.69 60.09 13.79
C LYS A 19 2.83 58.98 13.19
N LYS A 20 1.86 58.49 13.97
CA LYS A 20 0.91 57.45 13.55
C LYS A 20 0.09 57.88 12.32
N ASP A 21 -0.03 59.20 12.09
CA ASP A 21 -0.90 59.82 11.09
C ASP A 21 -0.34 59.87 9.66
N THR A 22 0.88 59.36 9.43
CA THR A 22 1.52 59.36 8.09
C THR A 22 1.63 57.99 7.43
N VAL A 23 0.95 56.97 7.97
CA VAL A 23 0.91 55.64 7.34
C VAL A 23 -0.24 55.62 6.32
N PRO A 24 0.01 55.42 5.02
CA PRO A 24 -1.07 55.27 4.05
C PRO A 24 -1.91 54.04 4.42
N PRO A 25 -3.25 54.09 4.26
CA PRO A 25 -4.11 52.96 4.59
C PRO A 25 -3.65 51.71 3.83
N SER A 26 -3.35 50.63 4.56
CA SER A 26 -2.93 49.37 3.97
C SER A 26 -4.15 48.64 3.37
N ALA A 27 -4.12 48.47 2.05
CA ALA A 27 -5.07 47.67 1.29
C ALA A 27 -4.28 46.72 0.36
N GLY A 28 -4.90 45.65 -0.12
CA GLY A 28 -4.25 44.70 -1.04
C GLY A 28 -4.55 43.23 -0.82
N TRP A 29 -5.37 42.87 0.16
CA TRP A 29 -5.83 41.49 0.33
C TRP A 29 -6.66 41.05 -0.89
N GLU A 30 -6.18 40.01 -1.56
CA GLU A 30 -6.92 39.40 -2.67
C GLU A 30 -8.20 38.73 -2.11
N LYS A 31 -9.32 38.92 -2.81
CA LYS A 31 -10.57 38.25 -2.47
C LYS A 31 -10.51 36.79 -2.91
N ASN A 32 -11.12 35.90 -2.13
CA ASN A 32 -11.35 34.53 -2.57
C ASN A 32 -12.43 34.45 -3.68
N GLU A 33 -12.69 33.26 -4.21
CA GLU A 33 -13.69 33.03 -5.27
C GLU A 33 -15.10 33.53 -4.88
N ARG A 34 -15.41 33.58 -3.58
CA ARG A 34 -16.68 34.09 -3.03
C ARG A 34 -16.68 35.61 -2.83
N GLN A 35 -15.71 36.33 -3.40
CA GLN A 35 -15.52 37.77 -3.28
C GLN A 35 -15.37 38.27 -1.84
N ARG A 36 -14.96 37.39 -0.91
CA ARG A 36 -14.70 37.73 0.49
C ARG A 36 -13.20 37.81 0.75
N LEU A 37 -12.82 38.70 1.66
CA LEU A 37 -11.46 38.79 2.18
C LEU A 37 -11.24 37.58 3.10
N GLY A 38 -10.55 36.57 2.59
CA GLY A 38 -10.33 35.31 3.28
C GLY A 38 -9.28 34.46 2.57
N SER A 39 -8.70 33.50 3.29
CA SER A 39 -7.67 32.62 2.72
C SER A 39 -8.22 31.76 1.59
N ARG A 40 -7.34 31.44 0.63
CA ARG A 40 -7.58 30.38 -0.36
C ARG A 40 -6.91 29.11 0.15
N GLN A 41 -7.63 28.00 0.13
CA GLN A 41 -7.08 26.67 0.41
C GLN A 41 -7.11 25.86 -0.89
N VAL A 42 -6.00 25.21 -1.21
CA VAL A 42 -5.86 24.38 -2.41
C VAL A 42 -5.30 23.02 -1.97
N ASN A 43 -5.94 21.94 -2.41
CA ASN A 43 -5.44 20.59 -2.19
C ASN A 43 -4.45 20.23 -3.31
N LEU A 44 -3.16 20.22 -3.00
CA LEU A 44 -2.10 19.88 -3.94
C LEU A 44 -1.70 18.40 -3.88
N SER A 45 -2.41 17.57 -3.11
CA SER A 45 -2.05 16.14 -2.95
C SER A 45 -2.09 15.38 -4.27
N THR A 46 -2.97 15.74 -5.20
CA THR A 46 -3.04 15.14 -6.53
C THR A 46 -1.77 15.36 -7.36
N SER A 47 -1.07 16.47 -7.15
CA SER A 47 0.13 16.83 -7.91
C SER A 47 1.44 16.69 -7.12
N MET A 48 1.38 16.63 -5.80
CA MET A 48 2.57 16.67 -4.92
C MET A 48 2.68 15.47 -3.98
N ASN A 49 1.62 14.67 -3.77
CA ASN A 49 1.74 13.46 -2.95
C ASN A 49 2.34 12.33 -3.81
N PRO A 50 3.52 11.80 -3.45
CA PRO A 50 4.17 10.73 -4.24
C PRO A 50 3.30 9.47 -4.36
N VAL A 51 2.45 9.18 -3.37
CA VAL A 51 1.54 8.04 -3.43
C VAL A 51 0.49 8.26 -4.53
N HIS A 52 -0.23 9.39 -4.52
CA HIS A 52 -1.24 9.70 -5.54
C HIS A 52 -0.62 9.80 -6.94
N LEU A 53 0.59 10.34 -7.04
CA LEU A 53 1.35 10.40 -8.30
C LEU A 53 1.64 8.99 -8.83
N ALA A 54 2.10 8.06 -7.97
CA ALA A 54 2.34 6.68 -8.34
C ALA A 54 1.03 5.97 -8.76
N GLU A 55 -0.06 6.15 -8.02
CA GLU A 55 -1.38 5.58 -8.37
C GLU A 55 -1.87 6.07 -9.75
N THR A 56 -1.72 7.37 -10.01
CA THR A 56 -2.11 7.98 -11.30
C THR A 56 -1.24 7.46 -12.44
N ALA A 57 0.07 7.32 -12.21
CA ALA A 57 1.00 6.81 -13.23
C ALA A 57 0.73 5.34 -13.59
N VAL A 58 0.48 4.48 -12.59
CA VAL A 58 0.11 3.07 -12.81
C VAL A 58 -1.22 2.97 -13.56
N GLY A 59 -2.25 3.70 -13.12
CA GLY A 59 -3.55 3.71 -13.78
C GLY A 59 -3.49 4.22 -15.21
N LEU A 60 -2.64 5.22 -15.49
CA LEU A 60 -2.42 5.73 -16.85
C LEU A 60 -1.80 4.66 -17.76
N ASN A 61 -0.85 3.86 -17.28
CA ASN A 61 -0.23 2.80 -18.08
C ASN A 61 -1.26 1.79 -18.60
N LEU A 62 -2.16 1.33 -17.72
CA LEU A 62 -3.23 0.40 -18.09
C LEU A 62 -4.26 1.05 -19.02
N LYS A 63 -4.63 2.32 -18.79
CA LYS A 63 -5.52 3.08 -19.68
C LYS A 63 -4.93 3.25 -21.08
N LEU A 64 -3.62 3.45 -21.20
CA LEU A 64 -2.94 3.52 -22.49
C LEU A 64 -3.02 2.20 -23.25
N MET A 65 -2.89 1.05 -22.58
CA MET A 65 -3.10 -0.27 -23.20
C MET A 65 -4.54 -0.43 -23.69
N LYS A 66 -5.52 -0.04 -22.87
CA LYS A 66 -6.95 -0.04 -23.24
C LYS A 66 -7.20 0.79 -24.50
N TRP A 67 -6.77 2.05 -24.51
CA TRP A 67 -7.05 2.96 -25.63
C TRP A 67 -6.33 2.59 -26.92
N ARG A 68 -5.15 1.99 -26.85
CA ARG A 68 -4.34 1.69 -28.04
C ARG A 68 -4.52 0.29 -28.60
N LEU A 69 -4.75 -0.71 -27.75
CA LEU A 69 -4.66 -2.12 -28.14
C LEU A 69 -5.95 -2.90 -27.87
N ALA A 70 -6.56 -2.70 -26.69
CA ALA A 70 -7.71 -3.50 -26.26
C ALA A 70 -8.82 -2.63 -25.65
N PRO A 71 -9.63 -1.93 -26.46
CA PRO A 71 -10.66 -1.02 -25.96
C PRO A 71 -11.72 -1.69 -25.08
N GLU A 72 -11.93 -3.00 -25.26
CA GLU A 72 -12.92 -3.78 -24.52
C GLU A 72 -12.45 -4.23 -23.14
N ILE A 73 -11.16 -4.06 -22.80
CA ILE A 73 -10.67 -4.50 -21.49
C ILE A 73 -11.36 -3.71 -20.35
N ASP A 74 -11.93 -4.45 -19.40
CA ASP A 74 -12.57 -3.89 -18.23
C ASP A 74 -11.57 -3.75 -17.08
N LEU A 75 -10.89 -2.60 -17.05
CA LEU A 75 -9.93 -2.27 -15.99
C LEU A 75 -10.59 -2.06 -14.62
N GLU A 76 -11.86 -1.66 -14.57
CA GLU A 76 -12.57 -1.41 -13.31
C GLU A 76 -12.88 -2.73 -12.61
N SER A 77 -13.26 -3.76 -13.38
CA SER A 77 -13.42 -5.12 -12.86
C SER A 77 -12.14 -5.66 -12.24
N LEU A 78 -10.99 -5.47 -12.90
CA LEU A 78 -9.68 -5.91 -12.40
C LEU A 78 -9.29 -5.18 -11.12
N GLU A 79 -9.56 -3.87 -11.05
CA GLU A 79 -9.23 -3.06 -9.87
C GLU A 79 -10.01 -3.50 -8.62
N THR A 80 -11.30 -3.82 -8.79
CA THR A 80 -12.20 -4.21 -7.70
C THR A 80 -12.15 -5.70 -7.35
N MET A 81 -11.59 -6.53 -8.23
CA MET A 81 -11.43 -7.97 -8.04
C MET A 81 -10.60 -8.31 -6.79
N ARG A 82 -11.13 -9.17 -5.93
CA ARG A 82 -10.46 -9.69 -4.74
C ARG A 82 -9.87 -11.06 -5.03
N CYS A 83 -8.55 -11.15 -5.04
CA CYS A 83 -7.84 -12.40 -5.30
C CYS A 83 -7.34 -13.03 -4.01
N LEU A 84 -7.70 -14.29 -3.77
CA LEU A 84 -7.16 -15.11 -2.69
C LEU A 84 -6.07 -16.03 -3.23
N LEU A 85 -4.85 -15.89 -2.72
CA LEU A 85 -3.68 -16.66 -3.10
C LEU A 85 -3.37 -17.67 -2.00
N LEU A 86 -3.71 -18.93 -2.24
CA LEU A 86 -3.43 -20.04 -1.33
C LEU A 86 -2.02 -20.55 -1.60
N GLY A 87 -1.05 -19.99 -0.88
CA GLY A 87 0.38 -20.23 -1.02
C GLY A 87 1.14 -18.94 -1.34
N ALA A 88 2.13 -18.62 -0.51
CA ALA A 88 3.06 -17.50 -0.68
C ALA A 88 4.47 -17.99 -1.09
N GLY A 89 4.53 -19.14 -1.76
CA GLY A 89 5.75 -19.70 -2.34
C GLY A 89 6.16 -19.01 -3.65
N THR A 90 6.91 -19.72 -4.49
CA THR A 90 7.41 -19.16 -5.77
C THR A 90 6.27 -18.76 -6.70
N LEU A 91 5.23 -19.59 -6.80
CA LEU A 91 4.05 -19.26 -7.60
C LEU A 91 3.30 -18.07 -7.01
N GLY A 92 3.00 -18.08 -5.71
CA GLY A 92 2.33 -16.99 -5.00
C GLY A 92 2.99 -15.63 -5.22
N CYS A 93 4.31 -15.57 -5.05
CA CYS A 93 5.08 -14.34 -5.24
C CYS A 93 4.98 -13.79 -6.67
N ASN A 94 5.14 -14.66 -7.68
CA ASN A 94 5.13 -14.22 -9.08
C ASN A 94 3.72 -13.86 -9.56
N VAL A 95 2.71 -14.67 -9.22
CA VAL A 95 1.30 -14.40 -9.54
C VAL A 95 0.89 -13.06 -8.93
N ALA A 96 1.22 -12.81 -7.65
CA ALA A 96 0.89 -11.55 -7.01
C ALA A 96 1.50 -10.32 -7.70
N ARG A 97 2.77 -10.40 -8.12
CA ARG A 97 3.42 -9.31 -8.88
C ARG A 97 2.75 -9.10 -10.24
N CYS A 98 2.36 -10.18 -10.92
CA CYS A 98 1.62 -10.08 -12.18
C CYS A 98 0.23 -9.45 -11.98
N LEU A 99 -0.53 -9.88 -10.97
CA LEU A 99 -1.85 -9.33 -10.66
C LEU A 99 -1.76 -7.83 -10.34
N MET A 100 -0.79 -7.42 -9.51
CA MET A 100 -0.53 -6.01 -9.22
C MET A 100 -0.20 -5.21 -10.49
N ALA A 101 0.63 -5.75 -11.39
CA ALA A 101 0.97 -5.10 -12.65
C ALA A 101 -0.24 -4.94 -13.58
N TRP A 102 -1.23 -5.83 -13.50
CA TRP A 102 -2.50 -5.75 -14.22
C TRP A 102 -3.55 -4.87 -13.54
N GLY A 103 -3.23 -4.25 -12.40
CA GLY A 103 -4.11 -3.31 -11.71
C GLY A 103 -4.99 -3.92 -10.61
N VAL A 104 -4.82 -5.20 -10.27
CA VAL A 104 -5.52 -5.81 -9.13
C VAL A 104 -5.03 -5.18 -7.84
N LYS A 105 -5.96 -4.63 -7.05
CA LYS A 105 -5.64 -3.94 -5.79
C LYS A 105 -5.87 -4.77 -4.55
N HIS A 106 -6.67 -5.83 -4.63
CA HIS A 106 -7.09 -6.62 -3.45
C HIS A 106 -6.46 -8.01 -3.51
N ILE A 107 -5.42 -8.25 -2.72
CA ILE A 107 -4.70 -9.52 -2.69
C ILE A 107 -4.60 -10.04 -1.26
N THR A 108 -5.04 -11.26 -1.02
CA THR A 108 -4.92 -11.93 0.28
C THR A 108 -4.07 -13.17 0.14
N PHE A 109 -3.05 -13.32 0.99
CA PHE A 109 -2.21 -14.51 1.05
C PHE A 109 -2.62 -15.42 2.20
N VAL A 110 -2.59 -16.72 1.95
CA VAL A 110 -2.70 -17.78 2.96
C VAL A 110 -1.49 -18.68 2.84
N ASP A 111 -0.68 -18.78 3.89
CA ASP A 111 0.49 -19.66 3.95
C ASP A 111 0.89 -19.87 5.42
N ASN A 112 1.15 -21.10 5.85
CA ASN A 112 1.53 -21.41 7.23
C ASN A 112 3.03 -21.53 7.46
N SER A 113 3.84 -21.27 6.43
CA SER A 113 5.28 -21.47 6.48
C SER A 113 6.03 -20.17 6.74
N ARG A 114 7.28 -20.32 7.20
CA ARG A 114 8.21 -19.22 7.44
C ARG A 114 9.25 -19.12 6.34
N ILE A 115 9.84 -17.93 6.18
CA ILE A 115 10.86 -17.69 5.17
C ILE A 115 12.17 -18.34 5.61
N SER A 116 12.68 -19.25 4.76
CA SER A 116 14.00 -19.88 4.90
C SER A 116 15.05 -19.18 4.05
N TYR A 117 16.34 -19.36 4.38
CA TYR A 117 17.47 -18.77 3.64
C TYR A 117 17.49 -19.05 2.14
N SER A 118 16.96 -20.20 1.72
CA SER A 118 16.90 -20.58 0.30
C SER A 118 15.77 -19.88 -0.47
N ASN A 119 14.80 -19.28 0.22
CA ASN A 119 13.60 -18.73 -0.40
C ASN A 119 13.84 -17.45 -1.22
N PRO A 120 14.57 -16.42 -0.73
CA PRO A 120 14.68 -15.13 -1.42
C PRO A 120 15.15 -15.21 -2.88
N VAL A 121 16.01 -16.17 -3.23
CA VAL A 121 16.50 -16.34 -4.61
C VAL A 121 15.45 -16.85 -5.59
N ARG A 122 14.34 -17.43 -5.09
CA ARG A 122 13.26 -18.02 -5.91
C ARG A 122 11.86 -17.48 -5.59
N GLN A 123 11.71 -16.69 -4.53
CA GLN A 123 10.45 -16.13 -4.06
C GLN A 123 10.59 -14.61 -4.03
N THR A 124 10.14 -13.96 -5.10
CA THR A 124 10.47 -12.57 -5.47
C THR A 124 9.93 -11.49 -4.53
N LEU A 125 9.18 -11.86 -3.49
CA LEU A 125 8.66 -10.93 -2.48
C LEU A 125 9.49 -10.93 -1.19
N PHE A 126 10.47 -11.83 -1.05
CA PHE A 126 11.25 -11.97 0.17
C PHE A 126 12.69 -11.53 -0.03
N THR A 127 13.25 -10.94 1.01
CA THR A 127 14.66 -10.54 1.08
C THR A 127 15.44 -11.49 1.99
N PHE A 128 16.78 -11.40 1.93
CA PHE A 128 17.64 -12.12 2.87
C PHE A 128 17.33 -11.74 4.33
N GLN A 129 17.03 -10.47 4.59
CA GLN A 129 16.70 -10.00 5.93
C GLN A 129 15.44 -10.68 6.49
N ASP A 130 14.41 -10.84 5.67
CA ASP A 130 13.18 -11.54 6.08
C ASP A 130 13.44 -13.00 6.50
N SER A 131 14.44 -13.64 5.88
CA SER A 131 14.86 -15.00 6.25
C SER A 131 15.64 -15.06 7.56
N CYS A 132 16.45 -14.04 7.86
CA CYS A 132 17.15 -13.92 9.15
C CYS A 132 16.17 -13.72 10.31
N GLU A 133 15.09 -12.97 10.07
CA GLU A 133 14.02 -12.72 11.03
C GLU A 133 13.00 -13.87 11.11
N ASN A 134 13.16 -14.89 10.25
CA ASN A 134 12.29 -16.04 10.14
C ASN A 134 10.81 -15.62 9.96
N ARG A 135 10.54 -14.56 9.20
CA ARG A 135 9.19 -13.97 9.13
C ARG A 135 8.17 -14.96 8.55
N PRO A 136 6.91 -14.94 9.03
CA PRO A 136 5.81 -15.66 8.38
C PRO A 136 5.62 -15.23 6.92
N LYS A 137 5.52 -16.19 5.99
CA LYS A 137 5.49 -15.88 4.55
C LYS A 137 4.29 -15.06 4.14
N ALA A 138 3.10 -15.39 4.64
CA ALA A 138 1.86 -14.71 4.23
C ALA A 138 1.92 -13.21 4.54
N GLN A 139 2.29 -12.85 5.77
CA GLN A 139 2.40 -11.46 6.21
C GLN A 139 3.55 -10.74 5.50
N ALA A 140 4.73 -11.37 5.40
CA ALA A 140 5.86 -10.78 4.69
C ALA A 140 5.56 -10.50 3.21
N ALA A 141 4.82 -11.40 2.54
CA ALA A 141 4.41 -11.20 1.15
C ALA A 141 3.45 -10.02 1.03
N ALA A 142 2.50 -9.90 1.97
CA ALA A 142 1.56 -8.79 1.98
C ALA A 142 2.26 -7.44 2.19
N ASP A 143 3.22 -7.38 3.11
CA ASP A 143 4.01 -6.19 3.39
C ASP A 143 4.93 -5.82 2.21
N ALA A 144 5.55 -6.82 1.57
CA ALA A 144 6.36 -6.60 0.38
C ALA A 144 5.54 -5.98 -0.76
N LEU A 145 4.29 -6.42 -0.97
CA LEU A 145 3.43 -5.79 -1.97
C LEU A 145 3.14 -4.32 -1.63
N LYS A 146 2.84 -4.00 -0.37
CA LYS A 146 2.61 -2.62 0.08
C LYS A 146 3.85 -1.74 -0.07
N ALA A 147 5.03 -2.31 0.14
CA ALA A 147 6.30 -1.62 -0.06
C ALA A 147 6.56 -1.31 -1.54
N ILE A 148 6.13 -2.20 -2.46
CA ILE A 148 6.23 -1.99 -3.91
C ILE A 148 5.21 -0.93 -4.38
N TYR A 149 3.95 -1.05 -3.95
CA TYR A 149 2.87 -0.14 -4.35
C TYR A 149 1.95 0.14 -3.14
N PRO A 150 2.05 1.32 -2.51
CA PRO A 150 1.27 1.65 -1.31
C PRO A 150 -0.25 1.65 -1.51
N GLY A 151 -0.73 1.79 -2.75
CA GLY A 151 -2.16 1.74 -3.10
C GLY A 151 -2.76 0.32 -3.07
N ILE A 152 -1.96 -0.72 -2.85
CA ILE A 152 -2.46 -2.10 -2.77
C ILE A 152 -3.06 -2.40 -1.39
N LYS A 153 -4.22 -3.07 -1.40
CA LYS A 153 -4.88 -3.62 -0.22
C LYS A 153 -4.49 -5.08 -0.08
N SER A 154 -3.34 -5.29 0.56
CA SER A 154 -2.78 -6.63 0.75
C SER A 154 -2.85 -7.11 2.20
N THR A 155 -3.28 -8.36 2.41
CA THR A 155 -3.31 -9.01 3.73
C THR A 155 -2.72 -10.42 3.68
N GLY A 156 -2.23 -10.91 4.82
CA GLY A 156 -1.60 -12.23 4.92
C GLY A 156 -2.04 -12.95 6.18
N TYR A 157 -2.47 -14.19 6.03
CA TYR A 157 -2.92 -15.05 7.12
C TYR A 157 -2.01 -16.28 7.25
N ASP A 158 -1.51 -16.49 8.48
CA ASP A 158 -0.81 -17.71 8.86
C ASP A 158 -1.86 -18.77 9.18
N LEU A 159 -2.19 -19.59 8.18
CA LEU A 159 -3.30 -20.52 8.22
C LEU A 159 -2.89 -21.83 7.56
N THR A 160 -3.11 -22.94 8.26
CA THR A 160 -2.82 -24.28 7.74
C THR A 160 -4.01 -24.81 6.97
N ILE A 161 -3.78 -25.28 5.74
CA ILE A 161 -4.79 -25.97 4.95
C ILE A 161 -4.71 -27.47 5.26
N PRO A 162 -5.75 -28.08 5.86
CA PRO A 162 -5.73 -29.50 6.18
C PRO A 162 -5.59 -30.37 4.93
N MET A 163 -4.66 -31.31 4.97
CA MET A 163 -4.42 -32.26 3.89
C MET A 163 -5.10 -33.59 4.17
N PRO A 164 -5.85 -34.17 3.20
CA PRO A 164 -6.40 -35.51 3.35
C PRO A 164 -5.28 -36.53 3.59
N GLY A 165 -5.59 -37.58 4.35
CA GLY A 165 -4.64 -38.67 4.68
C GLY A 165 -3.69 -38.38 5.84
N HIS A 166 -3.69 -37.15 6.39
CA HIS A 166 -2.94 -36.83 7.61
C HIS A 166 -3.86 -36.94 8.83
N ALA A 167 -3.44 -37.71 9.84
CA ALA A 167 -4.21 -37.88 11.06
C ALA A 167 -4.24 -36.56 11.85
N VAL A 168 -5.43 -36.15 12.27
CA VAL A 168 -5.64 -35.03 13.20
C VAL A 168 -5.78 -35.63 14.59
N GLY A 169 -4.88 -35.27 15.50
CA GLY A 169 -4.96 -35.70 16.89
C GLY A 169 -6.17 -35.07 17.59
N GLU A 170 -6.70 -35.75 18.62
CA GLU A 170 -7.91 -35.28 19.34
C GLU A 170 -7.77 -33.84 19.86
N SER A 171 -6.56 -33.44 20.28
CA SER A 171 -6.27 -32.10 20.78
C SER A 171 -6.26 -31.00 19.71
N THR A 172 -6.14 -31.34 18.42
CA THR A 172 -6.07 -30.37 17.32
C THR A 172 -7.34 -30.29 16.49
N ILE A 173 -8.34 -31.16 16.75
CA ILE A 173 -9.60 -31.20 15.99
C ILE A 173 -10.32 -29.85 16.00
N GLU A 174 -10.46 -29.19 17.16
CA GLU A 174 -11.17 -27.92 17.20
C GLU A 174 -10.44 -26.81 16.46
N LYS A 175 -9.12 -26.72 16.60
CA LYS A 175 -8.32 -25.76 15.82
C LYS A 175 -8.47 -26.01 14.31
N VAL A 176 -8.47 -27.28 13.88
CA VAL A 176 -8.66 -27.61 12.47
C VAL A 176 -10.04 -27.16 11.98
N LYS A 177 -11.10 -27.33 12.78
CA LYS A 177 -12.43 -26.84 12.43
C LYS A 177 -12.46 -25.31 12.32
N GLU A 178 -11.82 -24.61 13.25
CA GLU A 178 -11.67 -23.15 13.20
C GLU A 178 -10.93 -22.71 11.93
N ASP A 179 -9.80 -23.34 11.62
CA ASP A 179 -9.00 -23.05 10.42
C ASP A 179 -9.79 -23.31 9.13
N VAL A 180 -10.59 -24.38 9.08
CA VAL A 180 -11.46 -24.72 7.94
C VAL A 180 -12.58 -23.68 7.78
N ASN A 181 -13.24 -23.29 8.87
CA ASN A 181 -14.29 -22.27 8.83
C ASN A 181 -13.71 -20.92 8.38
N PHE A 182 -12.53 -20.56 8.89
CA PHE A 182 -11.86 -19.33 8.49
C PHE A 182 -11.43 -19.35 7.01
N LEU A 183 -10.92 -20.49 6.52
CA LEU A 183 -10.62 -20.66 5.09
C LEU A 183 -11.88 -20.53 4.24
N HIS A 184 -13.00 -21.09 4.69
CA HIS A 184 -14.30 -20.98 4.00
C HIS A 184 -14.78 -19.54 3.92
N ASP A 185 -14.72 -18.79 5.02
CA ASP A 185 -15.05 -17.37 5.06
C ASP A 185 -14.16 -16.56 4.11
N LEU A 186 -12.85 -16.83 4.09
CA LEU A 186 -11.93 -16.20 3.16
C LEU A 186 -12.33 -16.50 1.70
N ILE A 187 -12.58 -17.76 1.36
CA ILE A 187 -12.99 -18.14 -0.01
C ILE A 187 -14.27 -17.41 -0.41
N ARG A 188 -15.28 -17.38 0.47
CA ARG A 188 -16.55 -16.70 0.21
C ARG A 188 -16.37 -15.19 -0.04
N GLN A 189 -15.47 -14.56 0.72
CA GLN A 189 -15.15 -13.13 0.63
C GLN A 189 -14.29 -12.74 -0.58
N HIS A 190 -13.76 -13.67 -1.36
CA HIS A 190 -12.92 -13.35 -2.52
C HIS A 190 -13.61 -13.75 -3.83
N ASP A 191 -13.25 -13.09 -4.92
CA ASP A 191 -13.89 -13.28 -6.22
C ASP A 191 -13.17 -14.34 -7.05
N VAL A 192 -11.84 -14.43 -6.92
CA VAL A 192 -11.00 -15.40 -7.64
C VAL A 192 -10.06 -16.11 -6.67
N LEU A 193 -9.96 -17.43 -6.84
CA LEU A 193 -9.10 -18.30 -6.04
C LEU A 193 -7.90 -18.78 -6.86
N PHE A 194 -6.70 -18.60 -6.32
CA PHE A 194 -5.47 -19.17 -6.87
C PHE A 194 -4.97 -20.29 -5.96
N LEU A 195 -4.99 -21.53 -6.46
CA LEU A 195 -4.48 -22.72 -5.78
C LEU A 195 -2.98 -22.88 -6.04
N LEU A 196 -2.15 -22.27 -5.20
CA LEU A 196 -0.70 -22.15 -5.38
C LEU A 196 0.09 -22.96 -4.35
N THR A 197 -0.55 -23.98 -3.76
CA THR A 197 0.05 -24.90 -2.81
C THR A 197 0.99 -25.90 -3.49
N ASP A 198 1.90 -26.47 -2.70
CA ASP A 198 3.02 -27.29 -3.12
C ASP A 198 2.67 -28.77 -3.37
N SER A 199 1.54 -29.24 -2.86
CA SER A 199 1.09 -30.63 -2.97
C SER A 199 -0.29 -30.76 -3.62
N ARG A 200 -0.66 -31.97 -4.06
CA ARG A 200 -2.00 -32.24 -4.59
C ARG A 200 -3.03 -32.27 -3.47
N GLU A 201 -2.64 -32.83 -2.34
CA GLU A 201 -3.45 -33.09 -1.16
C GLU A 201 -3.97 -31.77 -0.58
N SER A 202 -3.09 -30.76 -0.47
CA SER A 202 -3.44 -29.42 0.00
C SER A 202 -4.43 -28.66 -0.91
N ARG A 203 -4.59 -29.08 -2.17
CA ARG A 203 -5.55 -28.47 -3.10
C ARG A 203 -6.96 -29.01 -2.92
N TRP A 204 -7.13 -30.20 -2.34
CA TRP A 204 -8.42 -30.87 -2.27
C TRP A 204 -9.48 -30.02 -1.55
N LEU A 205 -9.20 -29.61 -0.32
CA LEU A 205 -10.18 -28.87 0.49
C LEU A 205 -10.55 -27.51 -0.12
N PRO A 206 -9.60 -26.64 -0.51
CA PRO A 206 -9.94 -25.38 -1.19
C PRO A 206 -10.72 -25.57 -2.48
N THR A 207 -10.44 -26.62 -3.25
CA THR A 207 -11.18 -26.92 -4.49
C THR A 207 -12.63 -27.27 -4.20
N VAL A 208 -12.87 -28.12 -3.20
CA VAL A 208 -14.23 -28.51 -2.80
C VAL A 208 -15.02 -27.30 -2.30
N ILE A 209 -14.41 -26.46 -1.45
CA ILE A 209 -15.05 -25.25 -0.93
C ILE A 209 -15.32 -24.26 -2.08
N GLY A 210 -14.33 -24.01 -2.95
CA GLY A 210 -14.49 -23.11 -4.10
C GLY A 210 -15.60 -23.55 -5.05
N ALA A 211 -15.71 -24.85 -5.34
CA ALA A 211 -16.79 -25.40 -6.14
C ALA A 211 -18.17 -25.23 -5.46
N ALA A 212 -18.25 -25.40 -4.14
CA ALA A 212 -19.49 -25.21 -3.39
C ALA A 212 -19.93 -23.73 -3.36
N GLU A 213 -18.97 -22.81 -3.28
CA GLU A 213 -19.20 -21.35 -3.27
C GLU A 213 -19.31 -20.73 -4.69
N GLN A 214 -19.28 -21.56 -5.74
CA GLN A 214 -19.35 -21.14 -7.15
C GLN A 214 -18.30 -20.08 -7.52
N LYS A 215 -17.07 -20.30 -7.06
CA LYS A 215 -15.89 -19.48 -7.39
C LYS A 215 -15.16 -19.96 -8.65
#